data_AF-A0A8S1B9A6-F1
#
_entry.id   AF-A0A8S1B9A6-F1
#
_cell.length_a   1.000
_cell.length_b   1.000
_cell.length_c   1.000
_cell.angle_alpha   90.00
_cell.angle_beta   90.00
_cell.angle_gamma   90.00
#
_symmetry.space_group_name_H-M   'P 1'
#
loop_
_entity.id
_entity.type
_entity.pdbx_description
1 polymer ?
#
loop_
_entity_poly.entity_id
_entity_poly.type
_entity_poly.pdbx_seq_one_letter_code
_entity_poly.pdbx_strand_id
1 'polypeptide(L)'
;MIYTNVIKKSEHYSKGKKSRRNYSLANRFQLKMFKKKIPKLHITLKTNNESRPIVCYKNNLLSTSEKYKIRDRLRFLKSLTGKPNTKIESLYNNLYLKWINANKPKLYFVKTDLSNAFGSINREKLAKFLSEKYINFLKAEMCITMKKKIAQQYKDIVQELRKPILIRAGSTVYEWKEGLVQGYKYSPALSELYYSYLDAIYFSDHMEIKENDIKLFTRVVDDYLYITDSLENAMSFIAALTNYRNVNYDKTVVNFSHDTIKYNEEIIFLGYCYNTCTMQVSRANNIYAGQMCYKIAFTVGLSDLPRFIESRIGQSSIPINSHIFNLQYNNEELIWRHIFTTFCLSANKLCTILAILCEEREMEVLLIPYKKKVTVKLTNTILETLTRNKPEDLIFIYCINHFRYLAWLALSLCAKRTPKCSGLVPLINNQLAKNNCIFGKWREHASRISKTGECLRKATKEVCRRIDLRVTFRDFETLPLGFECYHHRKLK
;
A
#
# COMPACT_ATOMS: atom_id res chain seq x y z
N MET A 1 -12.82 13.80 26.29
CA MET A 1 -13.89 14.52 25.57
C MET A 1 -13.29 15.43 24.47
N ILE A 2 -12.70 14.85 23.40
CA ILE A 2 -11.78 15.58 22.49
C ILE A 2 -12.50 16.18 21.24
N TYR A 3 -13.81 16.06 21.10
CA TYR A 3 -14.51 16.40 19.84
C TYR A 3 -15.52 17.56 19.89
N THR A 4 -15.66 18.28 21.01
CA THR A 4 -16.68 19.35 21.13
C THR A 4 -16.46 20.52 20.17
N ASN A 5 -15.21 20.83 19.84
CA ASN A 5 -14.87 21.89 18.86
C ASN A 5 -15.02 21.41 17.40
N VAL A 6 -14.88 20.11 17.14
CA VAL A 6 -14.90 19.54 15.79
C VAL A 6 -16.33 19.16 15.36
N ILE A 7 -17.17 18.73 16.30
CA ILE A 7 -18.50 18.21 16.03
C ILE A 7 -19.53 18.94 16.89
N LYS A 8 -20.45 19.66 16.25
CA LYS A 8 -21.55 20.38 16.93
C LYS A 8 -22.87 19.65 16.73
N LYS A 9 -23.64 19.42 17.79
CA LYS A 9 -24.99 18.85 17.68
C LYS A 9 -25.87 19.78 16.84
N SER A 10 -26.53 19.23 15.82
CA SER A 10 -27.47 19.99 15.00
C SER A 10 -28.85 19.92 15.60
N GLU A 11 -29.28 20.99 16.29
CA GLU A 11 -30.57 21.03 16.99
C GLU A 11 -31.76 20.87 16.04
N HIS A 12 -31.70 21.49 14.86
CA HIS A 12 -32.75 21.37 13.83
C HIS A 12 -33.05 19.91 13.46
N TYR A 13 -32.03 19.06 13.40
CA TYR A 13 -32.18 17.66 13.03
C TYR A 13 -32.20 16.70 14.22
N SER A 14 -31.88 17.14 15.44
CA SER A 14 -31.74 16.29 16.62
C SER A 14 -32.91 16.36 17.61
N LYS A 15 -34.00 17.06 17.26
CA LYS A 15 -35.25 17.11 18.03
C LYS A 15 -35.71 15.73 18.52
N GLY A 16 -35.96 15.61 19.84
CA GLY A 16 -36.37 14.38 20.53
C GLY A 16 -37.81 13.95 20.20
N LYS A 17 -38.19 12.71 20.58
CA LYS A 17 -39.50 12.12 20.27
C LYS A 17 -40.69 13.03 20.68
N LYS A 18 -40.60 13.69 21.85
CA LYS A 18 -41.63 14.62 22.36
C LYS A 18 -41.82 15.83 21.44
N SER A 19 -40.74 16.53 21.09
CA SER A 19 -40.78 17.69 20.18
C SER A 19 -41.22 17.36 18.74
N ARG A 20 -41.15 16.09 18.32
CA ARG A 20 -41.65 15.64 17.00
C ARG A 20 -43.16 15.41 16.98
N ARG A 21 -43.84 15.35 18.14
CA ARG A 21 -45.30 15.15 18.19
C ARG A 21 -46.07 16.30 17.53
N ASN A 22 -45.49 17.50 17.49
CA ASN A 22 -46.11 18.68 16.89
C ASN A 22 -45.87 18.78 15.37
N TYR A 23 -45.11 17.87 14.76
CA TYR A 23 -44.90 17.84 13.32
C TYR A 23 -45.99 17.00 12.63
N SER A 24 -46.45 17.46 11.47
CA SER A 24 -47.30 16.67 10.56
C SER A 24 -46.63 15.35 10.16
N LEU A 25 -47.43 14.35 9.79
CA LEU A 25 -46.94 13.04 9.35
C LEU A 25 -45.98 13.16 8.15
N ALA A 26 -46.32 14.02 7.18
CA ALA A 26 -45.48 14.30 6.02
C ALA A 26 -44.10 14.84 6.43
N ASN A 27 -44.03 15.81 7.35
CA ASN A 27 -42.77 16.37 7.81
C ASN A 27 -41.93 15.35 8.60
N ARG A 28 -42.56 14.49 9.40
CA ARG A 28 -41.86 13.39 10.09
C ARG A 28 -41.27 12.39 9.10
N PHE A 29 -42.00 12.07 8.03
CA PHE A 29 -41.52 11.16 6.98
C PHE A 29 -40.35 11.77 6.20
N GLN A 30 -40.46 13.04 5.80
CA GLN A 30 -39.39 13.77 5.12
C GLN A 30 -38.11 13.83 5.98
N LEU A 31 -38.22 14.16 7.27
CA LEU A 31 -37.09 14.15 8.20
C LEU A 31 -36.46 12.75 8.34
N LYS A 32 -37.28 11.69 8.38
CA LYS A 32 -36.82 10.30 8.43
C LYS A 32 -36.05 9.94 7.15
N MET A 33 -36.56 10.32 5.98
CA MET A 33 -35.90 10.07 4.69
C MET A 33 -34.61 10.88 4.55
N PHE A 34 -34.60 12.14 4.96
CA PHE A 34 -33.41 12.97 4.99
C PHE A 34 -32.32 12.36 5.89
N LYS A 35 -32.67 11.94 7.12
CA LYS A 35 -31.73 11.28 8.03
C LYS A 35 -31.13 9.99 7.47
N LYS A 36 -31.84 9.27 6.60
CA LYS A 36 -31.30 8.09 5.92
C LYS A 36 -30.20 8.44 4.92
N LYS A 37 -30.22 9.65 4.36
CA LYS A 37 -29.19 10.19 3.45
C LYS A 37 -27.96 10.70 4.18
N ILE A 38 -28.09 11.08 5.46
CA ILE A 38 -26.96 11.51 6.29
C ILE A 38 -26.06 10.30 6.60
N PRO A 39 -24.76 10.35 6.26
CA PRO A 39 -23.87 9.23 6.48
C PRO A 39 -23.58 9.01 7.97
N LYS A 40 -23.28 7.77 8.32
CA LYS A 40 -23.13 7.33 9.72
C LYS A 40 -21.69 7.51 10.16
N LEU A 41 -21.48 8.02 11.38
CA LEU A 41 -20.18 8.04 12.03
C LEU A 41 -19.85 6.64 12.57
N HIS A 42 -18.66 6.18 12.26
CA HIS A 42 -18.03 4.98 12.77
C HIS A 42 -16.72 5.37 13.46
N ILE A 43 -16.42 4.73 14.57
CA ILE A 43 -15.18 4.95 15.30
C ILE A 43 -14.37 3.67 15.16
N THR A 44 -13.21 3.77 14.52
CA THR A 44 -12.26 2.67 14.40
C THR A 44 -11.19 2.85 15.48
N LEU A 45 -11.03 1.87 16.35
CA LEU A 45 -9.96 1.87 17.34
C LEU A 45 -8.63 1.54 16.65
N LYS A 46 -7.60 2.34 16.95
CA LYS A 46 -6.22 2.07 16.57
C LYS A 46 -5.52 1.29 17.67
N THR A 47 -4.39 0.67 17.33
CA THR A 47 -3.56 -0.11 18.26
C THR A 47 -2.96 0.73 19.39
N ASN A 48 -2.79 2.04 19.18
CA ASN A 48 -2.28 2.97 20.18
C ASN A 48 -3.39 3.59 21.05
N ASN A 49 -4.53 2.92 21.19
CA ASN A 49 -5.72 3.41 21.91
C ASN A 49 -6.32 4.72 21.39
N GLU A 50 -5.79 5.28 20.29
CA GLU A 50 -6.45 6.37 19.59
C GLU A 50 -7.68 5.86 18.85
N SER A 51 -8.60 6.79 18.59
CA SER A 51 -9.78 6.51 17.78
C SER A 51 -9.72 7.29 16.47
N ARG A 52 -10.11 6.64 15.38
CA ARG A 52 -10.22 7.25 14.06
C ARG A 52 -11.70 7.38 13.70
N PRO A 53 -12.27 8.60 13.73
CA PRO A 53 -13.62 8.83 13.26
C PRO A 53 -13.67 8.73 11.73
N ILE A 54 -14.50 7.83 11.21
CA ILE A 54 -14.72 7.62 9.78
C ILE A 54 -16.21 7.68 9.50
N VAL A 55 -16.58 8.28 8.38
CA VAL A 55 -17.97 8.38 7.95
C VAL A 55 -18.25 7.39 6.84
N CYS A 56 -19.32 6.61 7.00
CA CYS A 56 -19.72 5.58 6.05
C CYS A 56 -21.00 5.98 5.32
N TYR A 57 -20.92 6.03 3.99
CA TYR A 57 -22.08 6.12 3.13
C TYR A 57 -22.73 4.76 2.94
N LYS A 58 -24.05 4.76 2.80
CA LYS A 58 -24.77 3.59 2.28
C LYS A 58 -24.62 3.59 0.76
N ASN A 59 -23.57 2.95 0.25
CA ASN A 59 -23.28 2.88 -1.19
C ASN A 59 -24.45 2.33 -2.03
N ASN A 60 -25.29 1.48 -1.44
CA ASN A 60 -26.46 0.88 -2.09
C ASN A 60 -27.59 1.91 -2.36
N LEU A 61 -27.49 3.12 -1.81
CA LEU A 61 -28.48 4.18 -2.01
C LEU A 61 -28.10 5.16 -3.14
N LEU A 62 -26.89 5.05 -3.71
CA LEU A 62 -26.46 5.94 -4.79
C LEU A 62 -26.88 5.39 -6.15
N SER A 63 -27.62 6.20 -6.89
CA SER A 63 -27.94 5.93 -8.29
C SER A 63 -26.67 5.92 -9.16
N THR A 64 -26.74 5.25 -10.31
CA THR A 64 -25.64 5.23 -11.29
C THR A 64 -25.25 6.63 -11.74
N SER A 65 -26.23 7.52 -11.96
CA SER A 65 -25.99 8.93 -12.30
C SER A 65 -25.19 9.67 -11.21
N GLU A 66 -25.53 9.48 -9.93
CA GLU A 66 -24.77 10.09 -8.82
C GLU A 66 -23.32 9.58 -8.76
N LYS A 67 -23.11 8.28 -9.00
CA LYS A 67 -21.75 7.70 -9.06
C LYS A 67 -20.92 8.33 -10.18
N TYR A 68 -21.53 8.59 -11.34
CA TYR A 68 -20.86 9.30 -12.44
C TYR A 68 -20.54 10.75 -12.08
N LYS A 69 -21.49 11.50 -11.50
CA LYS A 69 -21.25 12.87 -11.03
C LYS A 69 -20.11 12.94 -10.00
N ILE A 70 -20.04 11.99 -9.07
CA ILE A 70 -18.93 11.91 -8.10
C ILE A 70 -17.61 11.68 -8.81
N ARG A 71 -17.57 10.74 -9.77
CA ARG A 71 -16.37 10.42 -10.54
C ARG A 71 -15.86 11.60 -11.35
N ASP A 72 -16.74 12.31 -12.02
CA ASP A 72 -16.38 13.48 -12.85
C ASP A 72 -15.86 14.63 -12.00
N ARG A 73 -16.48 14.89 -10.85
CA ARG A 73 -15.99 15.88 -9.88
C ARG A 73 -14.63 15.50 -9.28
N LEU A 74 -14.39 14.22 -9.00
CA LEU A 74 -13.09 13.74 -8.56
C LEU A 74 -12.02 13.89 -9.65
N ARG A 75 -12.37 13.64 -10.92
CA ARG A 75 -11.47 13.89 -12.06
C ARG A 75 -11.12 15.37 -12.19
N PHE A 76 -12.11 16.24 -12.06
CA PHE A 76 -11.92 17.70 -12.03
C PHE A 76 -10.97 18.12 -10.90
N LEU A 77 -11.20 17.67 -9.66
CA LEU A 77 -10.30 18.01 -8.55
C LEU A 77 -8.86 17.52 -8.80
N LYS A 78 -8.70 16.33 -9.39
CA LYS A 78 -7.38 15.81 -9.77
C LYS A 78 -6.72 16.67 -10.84
N SER A 79 -7.45 17.11 -11.88
CA SER A 79 -6.87 17.94 -12.94
C SER A 79 -6.37 19.29 -12.42
N LEU A 80 -6.97 19.84 -11.35
CA LEU A 80 -6.51 21.07 -10.71
C LEU A 80 -5.19 20.92 -9.95
N THR A 81 -4.83 19.71 -9.52
CA THR A 81 -3.57 19.49 -8.79
C THR A 81 -2.35 19.55 -9.71
N GLY A 82 -2.53 19.24 -11.01
CA GLY A 82 -1.45 19.22 -12.01
C GLY A 82 -0.38 18.16 -11.77
N LYS A 83 -0.47 17.37 -10.69
CA LYS A 83 0.55 16.35 -10.37
C LYS A 83 0.37 15.10 -11.24
N PRO A 84 1.40 14.68 -11.98
CA PRO A 84 1.37 13.39 -12.66
C PRO A 84 1.31 12.27 -11.61
N ASN A 85 0.65 11.17 -11.96
CA ASN A 85 0.62 9.98 -11.12
C ASN A 85 1.92 9.19 -11.31
N THR A 86 3.04 9.77 -10.86
CA THR A 86 4.36 9.17 -10.98
C THR A 86 4.53 8.11 -9.92
N LYS A 87 4.96 6.93 -10.35
CA LYS A 87 5.29 5.80 -9.50
C LYS A 87 6.56 6.08 -8.70
N ILE A 88 6.57 5.74 -7.41
CA ILE A 88 7.74 5.91 -6.54
C ILE A 88 8.96 5.18 -7.11
N GLU A 89 8.73 4.04 -7.74
CA GLU A 89 9.77 3.22 -8.39
C GLU A 89 10.52 4.00 -9.47
N SER A 90 9.81 4.82 -10.26
CA SER A 90 10.40 5.63 -11.31
C SER A 90 11.22 6.79 -10.75
N LEU A 91 10.70 7.46 -9.71
CA LEU A 91 11.42 8.55 -9.03
C LEU A 91 12.71 8.02 -8.40
N TYR A 92 12.62 6.86 -7.76
CA TYR A 92 13.75 6.23 -7.08
C TYR A 92 14.80 5.69 -8.06
N ASN A 93 14.39 5.09 -9.20
CA ASN A 93 15.32 4.72 -10.27
C ASN A 93 16.14 5.93 -10.73
N ASN A 94 15.49 7.07 -10.99
CA ASN A 94 16.17 8.29 -11.43
C ASN A 94 17.16 8.82 -10.39
N LEU A 95 16.74 8.84 -9.11
CA LEU A 95 17.62 9.20 -8.00
C LEU A 95 18.86 8.29 -7.93
N TYR A 96 18.65 6.97 -8.07
CA TYR A 96 19.73 5.99 -8.02
C TYR A 96 20.74 6.14 -9.17
N LEU A 97 20.27 6.41 -10.39
CA LEU A 97 21.16 6.66 -11.53
C LEU A 97 22.02 7.90 -11.30
N LYS A 98 21.42 9.00 -10.81
CA LYS A 98 22.17 10.21 -10.44
C LYS A 98 23.18 9.92 -9.33
N TRP A 99 22.78 9.14 -8.33
CA TRP A 99 23.65 8.75 -7.22
C TRP A 99 24.87 7.95 -7.68
N ILE A 100 24.70 6.98 -8.58
CA ILE A 100 25.83 6.27 -9.19
C ILE A 100 26.73 7.24 -9.96
N ASN A 101 26.15 8.08 -10.82
CA ASN A 101 26.92 8.98 -11.69
C ASN A 101 27.74 10.00 -10.89
N ALA A 102 27.29 10.36 -9.69
CA ALA A 102 28.00 11.24 -8.77
C ALA A 102 29.00 10.51 -7.85
N ASN A 103 29.39 9.27 -8.16
CA ASN A 103 30.27 8.43 -7.36
C ASN A 103 29.73 8.08 -5.96
N LYS A 104 28.41 7.87 -5.86
CA LYS A 104 27.72 7.36 -4.66
C LYS A 104 27.98 8.21 -3.41
N PRO A 105 27.68 9.53 -3.43
CA PRO A 105 27.88 10.38 -2.26
C PRO A 105 26.99 9.94 -1.09
N LYS A 106 27.33 10.37 0.13
CA LYS A 106 26.45 10.16 1.29
C LYS A 106 25.12 10.86 1.05
N LEU A 107 24.03 10.16 1.32
CA LEU A 107 22.68 10.69 1.22
C LEU A 107 22.09 10.94 2.60
N TYR A 108 21.32 12.02 2.69
CA TYR A 108 20.56 12.47 3.85
C TYR A 108 19.07 12.36 3.55
N PHE A 109 18.31 11.93 4.55
CA PHE A 109 16.90 11.65 4.39
C PHE A 109 16.08 12.23 5.52
N VAL A 110 14.86 12.63 5.19
CA VAL A 110 13.84 13.06 6.15
C VAL A 110 12.54 12.33 5.80
N LYS A 111 12.08 11.45 6.68
CA LYS A 111 10.75 10.85 6.63
C LYS A 111 9.88 11.52 7.66
N THR A 112 8.70 11.99 7.30
CA THR A 112 7.76 12.55 8.27
C THR A 112 6.31 12.12 8.02
N ASP A 113 5.49 12.18 9.06
CA ASP A 113 4.06 11.86 9.08
C ASP A 113 3.29 13.12 9.50
N LEU A 114 2.23 13.48 8.78
CA LEU A 114 1.32 14.53 9.22
C LEU A 114 0.20 13.95 10.07
N SER A 115 0.12 14.38 11.33
CA SER A 115 -0.97 13.99 12.23
C SER A 115 -2.31 14.53 11.75
N ASN A 116 -3.32 13.67 11.67
CA ASN A 116 -4.71 14.04 11.33
C ASN A 116 -4.82 14.93 10.07
N ALA A 117 -4.13 14.57 8.98
CA ALA A 117 -4.07 15.43 7.78
C ALA A 117 -5.44 15.90 7.27
N PHE A 118 -6.47 15.04 7.29
CA PHE A 118 -7.83 15.47 6.93
C PHE A 118 -8.40 16.51 7.90
N GLY A 119 -8.35 16.25 9.21
CA GLY A 119 -8.90 17.15 10.23
C GLY A 119 -8.13 18.47 10.33
N SER A 120 -6.86 18.47 9.95
CA SER A 120 -5.97 19.64 10.00
C SER A 120 -6.13 20.60 8.81
N ILE A 121 -7.05 20.36 7.88
CA ILE A 121 -7.30 21.26 6.74
C ILE A 121 -8.12 22.48 7.17
N ASN A 122 -7.62 23.68 6.87
CA ASN A 122 -8.41 24.91 6.99
C ASN A 122 -9.33 25.04 5.75
N ARG A 123 -10.65 25.02 5.97
CA ARG A 123 -11.65 25.05 4.89
C ARG A 123 -11.69 26.36 4.10
N GLU A 124 -11.42 27.48 4.77
CA GLU A 124 -11.39 28.79 4.12
C GLU A 124 -10.19 28.89 3.19
N LYS A 125 -9.00 28.49 3.67
CA LYS A 125 -7.80 28.37 2.84
C LYS A 125 -8.01 27.38 1.68
N LEU A 126 -8.61 26.22 1.94
CA LEU A 126 -8.95 25.25 0.88
C LEU A 126 -9.86 25.86 -0.20
N ALA A 127 -10.88 26.62 0.19
CA ALA A 127 -11.76 27.29 -0.77
C ALA A 127 -11.00 28.30 -1.62
N LYS A 128 -10.11 29.10 -1.00
CA LYS A 128 -9.23 30.04 -1.70
C LYS A 128 -8.30 29.32 -2.70
N PHE A 129 -7.62 28.27 -2.26
CA PHE A 129 -6.71 27.47 -3.11
C PHE A 129 -7.44 26.83 -4.29
N LEU A 130 -8.66 26.33 -4.06
CA LEU A 130 -9.51 25.78 -5.12
C LEU A 130 -9.85 26.85 -6.16
N SER A 131 -10.26 28.05 -5.74
CA SER A 131 -10.57 29.17 -6.63
C SER A 131 -9.36 29.60 -7.47
N GLU A 132 -8.19 29.73 -6.86
CA GLU A 132 -6.96 30.11 -7.56
C GLU A 132 -6.52 29.07 -8.58
N LYS A 133 -6.50 27.78 -8.20
CA LYS A 133 -6.15 26.69 -9.14
C LYS A 133 -7.14 26.60 -10.29
N TYR A 134 -8.43 26.83 -10.04
CA TYR A 134 -9.44 26.91 -11.09
C TYR A 134 -9.19 28.08 -12.07
N ILE A 135 -8.88 29.27 -11.56
CA ILE A 135 -8.56 30.43 -12.41
C ILE A 135 -7.32 30.15 -13.26
N ASN A 136 -6.26 29.58 -12.66
CA ASN A 136 -5.05 29.24 -13.39
C ASN A 136 -5.31 28.18 -14.46
N PHE A 137 -6.15 27.18 -14.17
CA PHE A 137 -6.58 26.19 -15.16
C PHE A 137 -7.31 26.85 -16.34
N LEU A 138 -8.24 27.78 -16.08
CA LEU A 138 -8.96 28.49 -17.16
C LEU A 138 -8.07 29.36 -18.04
N LYS A 139 -6.99 29.93 -17.47
CA LYS A 139 -6.00 30.70 -18.22
C LYS A 139 -5.18 29.80 -19.16
N ALA A 140 -4.83 28.60 -18.71
CA ALA A 140 -4.01 27.66 -19.49
C ALA A 140 -4.81 26.85 -20.53
N GLU A 141 -6.09 26.56 -20.26
CA GLU A 141 -6.94 25.80 -21.17
C GLU A 141 -7.31 26.65 -22.40
N MET A 142 -7.30 26.05 -23.59
CA MET A 142 -7.68 26.73 -24.84
C MET A 142 -9.05 26.26 -25.35
N CYS A 143 -9.47 25.03 -25.00
CA CYS A 143 -10.73 24.46 -25.46
C CYS A 143 -11.94 25.07 -24.73
N ILE A 144 -12.77 25.84 -25.45
CA ILE A 144 -13.98 26.49 -24.91
C ILE A 144 -14.95 25.49 -24.29
N THR A 145 -15.16 24.34 -24.93
CA THR A 145 -16.07 23.29 -24.43
C THR A 145 -15.59 22.73 -23.09
N MET A 146 -14.28 22.53 -22.94
CA MET A 146 -13.68 22.09 -21.68
C MET A 146 -13.82 23.16 -20.60
N LYS A 147 -13.60 24.45 -20.91
CA LYS A 147 -13.83 25.56 -19.97
C LYS A 147 -15.24 25.56 -19.43
N LYS A 148 -16.27 25.43 -20.30
CA LYS A 148 -17.68 25.37 -19.88
C LYS A 148 -17.96 24.19 -18.95
N LYS A 149 -17.47 22.99 -19.32
CA LYS A 149 -17.62 21.79 -18.49
C LYS A 149 -16.98 21.96 -17.11
N ILE A 150 -15.75 22.48 -17.08
CA ILE A 150 -14.97 22.67 -15.86
C ILE A 150 -15.60 23.76 -14.97
N ALA A 151 -16.13 24.85 -15.56
CA ALA A 151 -16.86 25.87 -14.82
C ALA A 151 -18.10 25.29 -14.10
N GLN A 152 -18.85 24.41 -14.77
CA GLN A 152 -19.96 23.72 -14.12
C GLN A 152 -19.50 22.81 -12.97
N GLN A 153 -18.41 22.05 -13.15
CA GLN A 153 -17.86 21.21 -12.08
C GLN A 153 -17.36 22.03 -10.89
N TYR A 154 -16.72 23.16 -11.14
CA TYR A 154 -16.28 24.10 -10.11
C TYR A 154 -17.48 24.65 -9.32
N LYS A 155 -18.52 25.14 -10.00
CA LYS A 155 -19.75 25.63 -9.37
C LYS A 155 -20.39 24.56 -8.47
N ASP A 156 -20.48 23.33 -8.97
CA ASP A 156 -21.03 22.20 -8.25
C ASP A 156 -20.22 21.85 -6.99
N ILE A 157 -18.88 21.83 -7.09
CA ILE A 157 -18.00 21.57 -5.94
C ILE A 157 -18.10 22.68 -4.90
N VAL A 158 -18.05 23.95 -5.32
CA VAL A 158 -18.18 25.09 -4.41
C VAL A 158 -19.53 25.05 -3.69
N GLN A 159 -20.61 24.75 -4.41
CA GLN A 159 -21.94 24.60 -3.81
C GLN A 159 -21.97 23.45 -2.80
N GLU A 160 -21.28 22.35 -3.07
CA GLU A 160 -21.17 21.23 -2.13
C GLU A 160 -20.35 21.60 -0.88
N LEU A 161 -19.22 22.31 -1.05
CA LEU A 161 -18.34 22.74 0.05
C LEU A 161 -18.99 23.77 0.97
N ARG A 162 -19.95 24.56 0.46
CA ARG A 162 -20.74 25.51 1.27
C ARG A 162 -21.78 24.82 2.16
N LYS A 163 -22.16 23.57 1.87
CA LYS A 163 -23.14 22.86 2.68
C LYS A 163 -22.50 22.41 4.00
N PRO A 164 -23.23 22.47 5.12
CA PRO A 164 -22.76 21.89 6.36
C PRO A 164 -22.53 20.39 6.19
N ILE A 165 -21.38 19.89 6.62
CA ILE A 165 -21.09 18.46 6.58
C ILE A 165 -21.82 17.80 7.75
N LEU A 166 -22.94 17.16 7.46
CA LEU A 166 -23.75 16.47 8.47
C LEU A 166 -23.33 15.01 8.62
N ILE A 167 -23.27 14.55 9.87
CA ILE A 167 -22.95 13.18 10.25
C ILE A 167 -23.95 12.68 11.29
N ARG A 168 -24.15 11.35 11.36
CA ARG A 168 -25.10 10.75 12.29
C ARG A 168 -24.42 9.76 13.22
N ALA A 169 -24.59 9.94 14.53
CA ALA A 169 -24.26 8.94 15.55
C ALA A 169 -25.55 8.51 16.27
N GLY A 170 -25.93 7.24 16.10
CA GLY A 170 -27.24 6.75 16.56
C GLY A 170 -28.41 7.48 15.88
N SER A 171 -29.26 8.12 16.68
CA SER A 171 -30.42 8.89 16.23
C SER A 171 -30.15 10.40 16.11
N THR A 172 -29.01 10.85 16.63
CA THR A 172 -28.57 12.25 16.72
C THR A 172 -27.78 12.63 15.48
N VAL A 173 -28.00 13.86 15.01
CA VAL A 173 -27.31 14.44 13.86
C VAL A 173 -26.40 15.54 14.35
N TYR A 174 -25.16 15.50 13.87
CA TYR A 174 -24.15 16.48 14.17
C TYR A 174 -23.64 17.13 12.89
N GLU A 175 -23.11 18.32 13.03
CA GLU A 175 -22.38 19.04 11.99
C GLU A 175 -20.89 18.96 12.29
N TRP A 176 -20.09 18.63 11.28
CA TRP A 176 -18.64 18.60 11.35
C TRP A 176 -18.07 19.96 10.95
N LYS A 177 -17.46 20.65 11.91
CA LYS A 177 -17.06 22.06 11.80
C LYS A 177 -15.64 22.26 11.28
N GLU A 178 -14.68 21.47 11.73
CA GLU A 178 -13.26 21.68 11.40
C GLU A 178 -12.73 20.62 10.43
N GLY A 179 -11.83 21.00 9.51
CA GLY A 179 -11.17 20.00 8.66
C GLY A 179 -12.08 19.31 7.65
N LEU A 180 -11.53 18.30 7.00
CA LEU A 180 -12.25 17.37 6.16
C LEU A 180 -12.60 16.09 6.93
N VAL A 181 -13.68 15.45 6.51
CA VAL A 181 -14.17 14.23 7.16
C VAL A 181 -13.63 13.00 6.47
N GLN A 182 -13.00 12.09 7.21
CA GLN A 182 -12.54 10.83 6.63
C GLN A 182 -13.73 9.97 6.18
N GLY A 183 -13.63 9.40 4.98
CA GLY A 183 -14.73 8.66 4.34
C GLY A 183 -15.71 9.54 3.56
N TYR A 184 -15.59 10.87 3.63
CA TYR A 184 -16.33 11.77 2.75
C TYR A 184 -15.82 11.65 1.29
N LYS A 185 -16.75 11.55 0.34
CA LYS A 185 -16.51 11.21 -1.07
C LYS A 185 -15.46 12.07 -1.79
N TYR A 186 -15.33 13.36 -1.43
CA TYR A 186 -14.38 14.28 -2.07
C TYR A 186 -13.15 14.58 -1.21
N SER A 187 -13.15 14.16 0.07
CA SER A 187 -12.08 14.52 1.00
C SER A 187 -10.69 14.09 0.55
N PRO A 188 -10.46 12.90 -0.03
CA PRO A 188 -9.14 12.52 -0.54
C PRO A 188 -8.60 13.51 -1.60
N ALA A 189 -9.43 13.88 -2.58
CA ALA A 189 -8.99 14.78 -3.66
C ALA A 189 -8.84 16.23 -3.19
N LEU A 190 -9.70 16.69 -2.27
CA LEU A 190 -9.59 18.02 -1.67
C LEU A 190 -8.36 18.12 -0.75
N SER A 191 -8.05 17.07 0.00
CA SER A 191 -6.84 16.96 0.81
C SER A 191 -5.60 17.02 -0.08
N GLU A 192 -5.59 16.26 -1.17
CA GLU A 192 -4.48 16.28 -2.12
C GLU A 192 -4.28 17.67 -2.75
N LEU A 193 -5.37 18.37 -3.10
CA LEU A 193 -5.32 19.74 -3.60
C LEU A 193 -4.76 20.72 -2.57
N TYR A 194 -5.22 20.62 -1.31
CA TYR A 194 -4.76 21.48 -0.23
C TYR A 194 -3.25 21.31 0.03
N TYR A 195 -2.82 20.06 0.25
CA TYR A 195 -1.42 19.78 0.55
C TYR A 195 -0.52 20.01 -0.66
N SER A 196 -0.96 19.74 -1.88
CA SER A 196 -0.19 20.08 -3.09
C SER A 196 0.02 21.59 -3.26
N TYR A 197 -0.97 22.39 -2.86
CA TYR A 197 -0.83 23.85 -2.88
C TYR A 197 0.18 24.30 -1.82
N LEU A 198 0.12 23.76 -0.61
CA LEU A 198 1.11 24.03 0.44
C LEU A 198 2.52 23.54 0.07
N ASP A 199 2.62 22.38 -0.59
CA ASP A 199 3.90 21.84 -1.04
C ASP A 199 4.60 22.84 -1.98
N ALA A 200 3.85 23.46 -2.89
CA ALA A 200 4.39 24.45 -3.83
C ALA A 200 4.82 25.77 -3.15
N ILE A 201 4.33 26.06 -1.94
CA ILE A 201 4.71 27.26 -1.19
C ILE A 201 5.91 26.96 -0.28
N TYR A 202 5.83 25.86 0.48
CA TYR A 202 6.81 25.57 1.52
C TYR A 202 8.00 24.77 1.02
N PHE A 203 7.86 24.06 -0.11
CA PHE A 203 8.88 23.17 -0.64
C PHE A 203 9.23 23.43 -2.10
N SER A 204 9.01 24.65 -2.62
CA SER A 204 9.37 25.01 -4.00
C SER A 204 10.79 24.60 -4.36
N ASP A 205 11.74 24.96 -3.50
CA ASP A 205 13.18 24.80 -3.73
C ASP A 205 13.63 23.33 -3.56
N HIS A 206 12.84 22.55 -2.82
CA HIS A 206 13.06 21.11 -2.64
C HIS A 206 12.42 20.28 -3.75
N MET A 207 11.41 20.84 -4.44
CA MET A 207 10.75 20.23 -5.59
C MET A 207 11.46 20.52 -6.91
N GLU A 208 12.22 21.61 -6.98
CA GLU A 208 13.03 21.95 -8.15
C GLU A 208 14.23 20.98 -8.26
N ILE A 209 14.30 20.27 -9.39
CA ILE A 209 15.39 19.32 -9.67
C ILE A 209 16.33 19.98 -10.68
N LYS A 210 17.49 20.42 -10.21
CA LYS A 210 18.60 20.81 -11.10
C LYS A 210 19.29 19.56 -11.64
N GLU A 211 19.98 19.70 -12.78
CA GLU A 211 20.56 18.57 -13.51
C GLU A 211 21.48 17.72 -12.63
N ASN A 212 22.35 18.37 -11.86
CA ASN A 212 23.34 17.72 -10.99
C ASN A 212 22.83 17.42 -9.57
N ASP A 213 21.63 17.87 -9.20
CA ASP A 213 21.10 17.65 -7.85
C ASP A 213 20.61 16.21 -7.68
N ILE A 214 21.09 15.54 -6.63
CA ILE A 214 20.62 14.21 -6.21
C ILE A 214 19.52 14.40 -5.17
N LYS A 215 18.31 14.71 -5.65
CA LYS A 215 17.17 14.99 -4.79
C LYS A 215 15.96 14.13 -5.15
N LEU A 216 15.21 13.70 -4.13
CA LEU A 216 13.89 13.11 -4.28
C LEU A 216 12.95 13.74 -3.26
N PHE A 217 11.87 14.33 -3.75
CA PHE A 217 10.74 14.76 -2.93
C PHE A 217 9.51 13.97 -3.33
N THR A 218 8.88 13.30 -2.36
CA THR A 218 7.61 12.61 -2.60
C THR A 218 6.72 12.72 -1.38
N ARG A 219 5.41 12.83 -1.65
CA ARG A 219 4.36 12.80 -0.64
C ARG A 219 3.29 11.82 -1.07
N VAL A 220 2.87 10.97 -0.14
CA VAL A 220 1.69 10.12 -0.32
C VAL A 220 0.72 10.41 0.80
N VAL A 221 -0.33 11.15 0.46
CA VAL A 221 -1.34 11.64 1.41
C VAL A 221 -0.66 12.49 2.49
N ASP A 222 -0.39 11.91 3.66
CA ASP A 222 0.15 12.50 4.88
C ASP A 222 1.61 12.12 5.18
N ASP A 223 2.16 11.11 4.49
CA ASP A 223 3.56 10.73 4.64
C ASP A 223 4.45 11.48 3.60
N TYR A 224 5.52 12.09 4.07
CA TYR A 224 6.56 12.70 3.23
C TYR A 224 7.86 11.89 3.30
N LEU A 225 8.56 11.85 2.17
CA LEU A 225 9.93 11.36 2.07
C LEU A 225 10.74 12.37 1.25
N TYR A 226 11.81 12.88 1.85
CA TYR A 226 12.81 13.72 1.21
C TYR A 226 14.18 13.05 1.27
N ILE A 227 14.90 13.07 0.16
CA ILE A 227 16.25 12.50 0.01
C ILE A 227 17.12 13.54 -0.69
N THR A 228 18.33 13.78 -0.20
CA THR A 228 19.28 14.75 -0.76
C THR A 228 20.71 14.34 -0.43
N ASP A 229 21.68 14.66 -1.26
CA ASP A 229 23.12 14.53 -0.96
C ASP A 229 23.69 15.68 -0.12
N SER A 230 22.95 16.79 0.02
CA SER A 230 23.31 17.92 0.88
C SER A 230 22.63 17.86 2.26
N LEU A 231 23.42 17.92 3.33
CA LEU A 231 22.94 18.01 4.72
C LEU A 231 22.17 19.31 4.96
N GLU A 232 22.65 20.42 4.39
CA GLU A 232 22.00 21.73 4.50
C GLU A 232 20.58 21.69 3.92
N ASN A 233 20.40 21.05 2.76
CA ASN A 233 19.08 20.87 2.15
C ASN A 233 18.17 20.01 3.04
N ALA A 234 18.69 18.98 3.70
CA ALA A 234 17.91 18.14 4.61
C ALA A 234 17.48 18.92 5.87
N MET A 235 18.36 19.74 6.43
CA MET A 235 18.05 20.62 7.56
C MET A 235 17.04 21.72 7.17
N SER A 236 17.23 22.34 6.00
CA SER A 236 16.29 23.32 5.45
C SER A 236 14.91 22.71 5.21
N PHE A 237 14.83 21.45 4.78
CA PHE A 237 13.57 20.74 4.65
C PHE A 237 12.85 20.56 6.00
N ILE A 238 13.57 20.25 7.08
CA ILE A 238 13.02 20.18 8.44
C ILE A 238 12.53 21.56 8.90
N ALA A 239 13.29 22.61 8.62
CA ALA A 239 12.87 23.97 8.92
C ALA A 239 11.58 24.32 8.15
N ALA A 240 11.48 23.96 6.87
CA ALA A 240 10.28 24.17 6.06
C ALA A 240 9.06 23.38 6.58
N LEU A 241 9.27 22.19 7.16
CA LEU A 241 8.20 21.41 7.79
C LEU A 241 7.52 22.14 8.96
N THR A 242 8.22 23.04 9.68
CA THR A 242 7.63 23.81 10.79
C THR A 242 6.45 24.69 10.36
N ASN A 243 6.31 25.00 9.07
CA ASN A 243 5.16 25.71 8.53
C ASN A 243 3.85 24.89 8.60
N TYR A 244 3.94 23.57 8.77
CA TYR A 244 2.79 22.70 9.01
C TYR A 244 2.45 22.64 10.49
N ARG A 245 1.22 23.03 10.83
CA ARG A 245 0.69 22.97 12.21
C ARG A 245 0.56 21.55 12.79
N ASN A 246 0.71 20.52 11.98
CA ASN A 246 0.34 19.14 12.32
C ASN A 246 1.42 18.10 12.00
N VAL A 247 2.69 18.50 11.96
CA VAL A 247 3.81 17.54 11.84
C VAL A 247 3.84 16.64 13.07
N ASN A 248 4.06 15.34 12.84
CA ASN A 248 4.24 14.36 13.91
C ASN A 248 5.73 14.07 14.10
N TYR A 249 6.40 14.90 14.91
CA TYR A 249 7.84 14.78 15.16
C TYR A 249 8.24 13.44 15.79
N ASP A 250 7.37 12.82 16.59
CA ASP A 250 7.62 11.48 17.18
C ASP A 250 7.76 10.38 16.11
N LYS A 251 7.17 10.60 14.93
CA LYS A 251 7.29 9.71 13.78
C LYS A 251 8.19 10.27 12.67
N THR A 252 8.79 11.43 12.89
CA THR A 252 9.81 11.95 12.00
C THR A 252 11.11 11.19 12.24
N VAL A 253 11.77 10.80 11.16
CA VAL A 253 13.00 10.01 11.21
C VAL A 253 14.00 10.59 10.22
N VAL A 254 15.26 10.71 10.66
CA VAL A 254 16.39 11.23 9.89
C VAL A 254 17.59 10.30 10.02
N ASN A 255 18.57 10.42 9.12
CA ASN A 255 19.83 9.65 9.18
C ASN A 255 21.05 10.56 9.44
N PHE A 256 20.84 11.69 10.11
CA PHE A 256 21.88 12.63 10.54
C PHE A 256 21.60 13.13 11.96
N SER A 257 22.58 13.77 12.57
CA SER A 257 22.46 14.30 13.93
C SER A 257 21.41 15.40 13.99
N HIS A 258 20.44 15.26 14.88
CA HIS A 258 19.42 16.27 15.17
C HIS A 258 18.95 16.10 16.62
N ASP A 259 18.80 17.21 17.35
CA ASP A 259 18.64 17.16 18.81
C ASP A 259 17.37 16.44 19.27
N THR A 260 16.27 16.61 18.53
CA THR A 260 14.93 16.15 18.94
C THR A 260 14.33 15.06 18.05
N ILE A 261 14.94 14.75 16.90
CA ILE A 261 14.36 13.85 15.90
C ILE A 261 15.08 12.52 15.94
N LYS A 262 14.31 11.43 15.84
CA LYS A 262 14.85 10.08 15.90
C LYS A 262 15.82 9.81 14.73
N TYR A 263 17.02 9.36 15.07
CA TYR A 263 17.99 8.83 14.12
C TYR A 263 17.64 7.40 13.68
N ASN A 264 17.75 7.12 12.38
CA ASN A 264 17.71 5.78 11.81
C ASN A 264 18.41 5.72 10.45
N GLU A 265 19.23 4.71 10.22
CA GLU A 265 19.88 4.44 8.92
C GLU A 265 18.93 3.75 7.92
N GLU A 266 17.87 3.12 8.42
CA GLU A 266 16.86 2.47 7.59
C GLU A 266 15.55 3.24 7.62
N ILE A 267 14.97 3.46 6.44
CA ILE A 267 13.75 4.27 6.31
C ILE A 267 12.60 3.39 5.90
N ILE A 268 11.53 3.41 6.69
CA ILE A 268 10.29 2.72 6.36
C ILE A 268 9.31 3.70 5.73
N PHE A 269 8.99 3.48 4.46
CA PHE A 269 8.05 4.32 3.70
C PHE A 269 7.24 3.46 2.73
N LEU A 270 5.91 3.64 2.71
CA LEU A 270 4.97 2.90 1.85
C LEU A 270 5.08 1.36 1.89
N GLY A 271 5.51 0.80 3.03
CA GLY A 271 5.69 -0.64 3.20
C GLY A 271 7.01 -1.18 2.62
N TYR A 272 7.93 -0.30 2.21
CA TYR A 272 9.31 -0.63 1.87
C TYR A 272 10.26 -0.14 2.96
N CYS A 273 11.44 -0.75 2.99
CA CYS A 273 12.57 -0.33 3.79
C CYS A 273 13.70 0.06 2.85
N TYR A 274 14.22 1.28 2.99
CA TYR A 274 15.28 1.84 2.17
C TYR A 274 16.56 1.90 2.99
N ASN A 275 17.63 1.29 2.48
CA ASN A 275 18.95 1.38 3.09
C ASN A 275 19.69 2.59 2.53
N THR A 276 20.02 3.57 3.37
CA THR A 276 20.58 4.85 2.91
C THR A 276 22.02 4.77 2.42
N CYS A 277 22.75 3.71 2.77
CA CYS A 277 24.15 3.51 2.39
C CYS A 277 24.28 2.79 1.04
N THR A 278 23.39 1.84 0.78
CA THR A 278 23.46 0.98 -0.42
C THR A 278 22.40 1.31 -1.46
N MET A 279 21.42 2.16 -1.11
CA MET A 279 20.22 2.46 -1.89
C MET A 279 19.35 1.24 -2.22
N GLN A 280 19.60 0.10 -1.57
CA GLN A 280 18.79 -1.11 -1.70
C GLN A 280 17.42 -0.92 -1.08
N VAL A 281 16.42 -1.57 -1.69
CA VAL A 281 15.02 -1.51 -1.28
C VAL A 281 14.54 -2.90 -0.89
N SER A 282 14.09 -3.02 0.36
CA SER A 282 13.54 -4.25 0.91
C SER A 282 12.09 -4.09 1.37
N ARG A 283 11.45 -5.19 1.78
CA ARG A 283 10.10 -5.17 2.34
C ARG A 283 10.18 -4.64 3.77
N ALA A 284 9.23 -3.81 4.19
CA ALA A 284 9.12 -3.45 5.58
C ALA A 284 8.77 -4.66 6.45
N ASN A 285 9.37 -4.75 7.64
CA ASN A 285 9.23 -5.91 8.55
C ASN A 285 7.79 -6.13 9.05
N ASN A 286 6.95 -5.10 9.00
CA ASN A 286 5.54 -5.19 9.40
C ASN A 286 4.73 -6.21 8.57
N ILE A 287 5.21 -6.58 7.37
CA ILE A 287 4.57 -7.62 6.55
C ILE A 287 4.55 -8.98 7.26
N TYR A 288 5.55 -9.24 8.11
CA TYR A 288 5.74 -10.50 8.83
C TYR A 288 4.90 -10.61 10.10
N ALA A 289 4.57 -9.47 10.72
CA ALA A 289 3.91 -9.41 12.02
C ALA A 289 2.42 -9.79 11.98
N GLY A 290 1.97 -10.58 12.95
CA GLY A 290 0.57 -10.96 13.15
C GLY A 290 0.12 -12.16 12.32
N GLN A 291 -0.79 -12.95 12.89
CA GLN A 291 -1.30 -14.17 12.28
C GLN A 291 -1.96 -13.93 10.91
N MET A 292 -1.63 -14.80 9.95
CA MET A 292 -2.09 -14.69 8.57
C MET A 292 -3.62 -14.79 8.43
N CYS A 293 -4.33 -15.43 9.36
CA CYS A 293 -5.79 -15.55 9.34
C CYS A 293 -6.49 -14.18 9.37
N TYR A 294 -5.92 -13.17 10.03
CA TYR A 294 -6.45 -11.80 10.06
C TYR A 294 -6.15 -11.00 8.78
N LYS A 295 -5.24 -11.50 7.95
CA LYS A 295 -4.82 -10.89 6.68
C LYS A 295 -5.56 -11.50 5.48
N ILE A 296 -6.31 -12.59 5.67
CA ILE A 296 -7.08 -13.27 4.61
C ILE A 296 -8.53 -12.83 4.68
N ALA A 297 -9.05 -12.30 3.57
CA ALA A 297 -10.48 -12.06 3.42
C ALA A 297 -11.20 -13.36 3.05
N PHE A 298 -11.91 -13.96 4.00
CA PHE A 298 -12.81 -15.08 3.77
C PHE A 298 -14.13 -14.55 3.19
N THR A 299 -14.34 -14.78 1.89
CA THR A 299 -15.45 -14.21 1.09
C THR A 299 -16.40 -15.32 0.63
N VAL A 300 -17.58 -14.96 0.08
CA VAL A 300 -18.63 -15.88 -0.40
C VAL A 300 -18.13 -16.99 -1.35
N GLY A 301 -17.00 -16.79 -2.04
CA GLY A 301 -16.35 -17.82 -2.88
C GLY A 301 -15.85 -19.08 -2.15
N LEU A 302 -16.11 -19.23 -0.85
CA LEU A 302 -15.83 -20.46 -0.08
C LEU A 302 -16.57 -21.69 -0.62
N SER A 303 -17.65 -21.52 -1.39
CA SER A 303 -18.38 -22.62 -2.02
C SER A 303 -17.56 -23.41 -3.04
N ASP A 304 -16.47 -22.83 -3.58
CA ASP A 304 -15.49 -23.49 -4.45
C ASP A 304 -14.10 -23.30 -3.84
N LEU A 305 -13.74 -24.21 -2.94
CA LEU A 305 -12.51 -24.12 -2.15
C LEU A 305 -11.22 -24.15 -2.99
N PRO A 306 -11.05 -25.01 -4.01
CA PRO A 306 -9.89 -24.95 -4.90
C PRO A 306 -9.74 -23.58 -5.57
N ARG A 307 -10.81 -23.01 -6.12
CA ARG A 307 -10.77 -21.69 -6.77
C ARG A 307 -10.52 -20.56 -5.77
N PHE A 308 -11.10 -20.66 -4.58
CA PHE A 308 -10.82 -19.74 -3.48
C PHE A 308 -9.33 -19.75 -3.14
N ILE A 309 -8.74 -20.93 -2.90
CA ILE A 309 -7.31 -21.09 -2.63
C ILE A 309 -6.48 -20.50 -3.76
N GLU A 310 -6.75 -20.85 -5.01
CA GLU A 310 -6.01 -20.33 -6.18
C GLU A 310 -6.00 -18.79 -6.22
N SER A 311 -7.10 -18.15 -5.83
CA SER A 311 -7.22 -16.69 -5.78
C SER A 311 -6.45 -16.04 -4.62
N ARG A 312 -6.20 -16.79 -3.54
CA ARG A 312 -5.61 -16.31 -2.28
C ARG A 312 -4.12 -16.63 -2.11
N ILE A 313 -3.58 -17.62 -2.81
CA ILE A 313 -2.15 -17.97 -2.69
C ILE A 313 -1.31 -17.43 -3.85
N GLY A 314 -1.95 -17.00 -4.94
CA GLY A 314 -1.30 -16.48 -6.14
C GLY A 314 -1.11 -14.97 -6.18
N GLN A 315 -0.65 -14.49 -7.35
CA GLN A 315 -0.32 -13.09 -7.66
C GLN A 315 -1.43 -12.08 -7.31
N SER A 316 -2.71 -12.45 -7.44
CA SER A 316 -3.85 -11.58 -7.09
C SER A 316 -3.86 -11.12 -5.64
N SER A 317 -3.14 -11.82 -4.76
CA SER A 317 -3.11 -11.57 -3.32
C SER A 317 -1.72 -11.21 -2.79
N ILE A 318 -0.67 -11.41 -3.59
CA ILE A 318 0.72 -11.17 -3.23
C ILE A 318 1.31 -10.35 -4.38
N PRO A 319 1.32 -9.01 -4.25
CA PRO A 319 1.78 -8.15 -5.33
C PRO A 319 3.28 -8.36 -5.57
N ILE A 320 3.62 -8.65 -6.82
CA ILE A 320 4.99 -8.62 -7.33
C ILE A 320 5.25 -7.20 -7.79
N ASN A 321 5.94 -6.42 -6.97
CA ASN A 321 6.24 -5.01 -7.27
C ASN A 321 7.61 -4.88 -7.95
N SER A 322 7.67 -4.11 -9.04
CA SER A 322 8.89 -3.65 -9.70
C SER A 322 9.87 -2.89 -8.81
N HIS A 323 9.49 -2.41 -7.62
CA HIS A 323 10.39 -1.75 -6.67
C HIS A 323 11.30 -2.77 -5.96
N ILE A 324 10.70 -3.89 -5.55
CA ILE A 324 11.37 -4.95 -4.79
C ILE A 324 12.12 -5.86 -5.77
N PHE A 325 11.48 -6.20 -6.88
CA PHE A 325 12.05 -7.04 -7.94
C PHE A 325 12.74 -6.17 -8.99
N ASN A 326 13.76 -5.42 -8.57
CA ASN A 326 14.55 -4.51 -9.41
C ASN A 326 16.05 -4.77 -9.26
N LEU A 327 16.71 -5.23 -10.31
CA LEU A 327 18.15 -5.48 -10.33
C LEU A 327 18.97 -4.21 -10.64
N GLN A 328 18.34 -3.06 -10.87
CA GLN A 328 19.08 -1.80 -11.05
C GLN A 328 19.77 -1.38 -9.74
N TYR A 329 19.05 -1.43 -8.62
CA TYR A 329 19.58 -1.05 -7.30
C TYR A 329 19.55 -2.15 -6.24
N ASN A 330 18.87 -3.28 -6.47
CA ASN A 330 19.00 -4.43 -5.56
C ASN A 330 20.02 -5.43 -6.11
N ASN A 331 20.86 -5.94 -5.21
CA ASN A 331 21.76 -7.03 -5.55
C ASN A 331 20.99 -8.37 -5.65
N GLU A 332 21.64 -9.37 -6.26
CA GLU A 332 21.04 -10.68 -6.49
C GLU A 332 20.66 -11.39 -5.18
N GLU A 333 21.47 -11.30 -4.13
CA GLU A 333 21.17 -11.89 -2.82
C GLU A 333 19.83 -11.40 -2.26
N LEU A 334 19.62 -10.08 -2.27
CA LEU A 334 18.40 -9.46 -1.80
C LEU A 334 17.20 -9.84 -2.69
N ILE A 335 17.39 -9.95 -4.00
CA ILE A 335 16.36 -10.46 -4.92
C ILE A 335 15.94 -11.89 -4.55
N TRP A 336 16.89 -12.79 -4.27
CA TRP A 336 16.57 -14.16 -3.83
C TRP A 336 15.85 -14.18 -2.48
N ARG A 337 16.22 -13.29 -1.53
CA ARG A 337 15.50 -13.13 -0.26
C ARG A 337 14.07 -12.65 -0.47
N HIS A 338 13.83 -11.75 -1.42
CA HIS A 338 12.49 -11.30 -1.80
C HIS A 338 11.66 -12.39 -2.46
N ILE A 339 12.28 -13.20 -3.32
CA ILE A 339 11.66 -14.39 -3.93
C ILE A 339 11.21 -15.36 -2.83
N PHE A 340 12.13 -15.73 -1.93
CA PHE A 340 11.84 -16.65 -0.84
C PHE A 340 10.75 -16.13 0.10
N THR A 341 10.83 -14.87 0.50
CA THR A 341 9.78 -14.21 1.31
C THR A 341 8.41 -14.26 0.62
N THR A 342 8.36 -14.01 -0.67
CA THR A 342 7.13 -14.03 -1.46
C THR A 342 6.51 -15.43 -1.44
N PHE A 343 7.32 -16.48 -1.57
CA PHE A 343 6.86 -17.85 -1.42
C PHE A 343 6.42 -18.18 0.02
N CYS A 344 7.12 -17.67 1.04
CA CYS A 344 6.68 -17.82 2.44
C CYS A 344 5.29 -17.23 2.67
N LEU A 345 4.99 -16.06 2.10
CA LEU A 345 3.65 -15.46 2.19
C LEU A 345 2.59 -16.33 1.51
N SER A 346 2.86 -16.88 0.31
CA SER A 346 1.96 -17.81 -0.37
C SER A 346 1.73 -19.09 0.44
N ALA A 347 2.82 -19.69 0.94
CA ALA A 347 2.80 -20.90 1.74
C ALA A 347 2.02 -20.73 3.04
N ASN A 348 2.26 -19.63 3.77
CA ASN A 348 1.58 -19.35 5.02
C ASN A 348 0.07 -19.15 4.79
N LYS A 349 -0.32 -18.47 3.71
CA LYS A 349 -1.74 -18.37 3.33
C LYS A 349 -2.36 -19.73 3.04
N LEU A 350 -1.68 -20.60 2.30
CA LEU A 350 -2.16 -21.95 2.05
C LEU A 350 -2.34 -22.71 3.37
N CYS A 351 -1.28 -22.84 4.19
CA CYS A 351 -1.34 -23.56 5.46
C CYS A 351 -2.42 -23.01 6.40
N THR A 352 -2.60 -21.68 6.43
CA THR A 352 -3.66 -21.04 7.21
C THR A 352 -5.05 -21.43 6.72
N ILE A 353 -5.30 -21.38 5.40
CA ILE A 353 -6.59 -21.76 4.82
C ILE A 353 -6.87 -23.25 5.08
N LEU A 354 -5.89 -24.11 4.85
CA LEU A 354 -6.01 -25.55 5.08
C LEU A 354 -6.31 -25.84 6.55
N ALA A 355 -5.57 -25.24 7.47
CA ALA A 355 -5.74 -25.45 8.90
C ALA A 355 -7.10 -24.98 9.43
N ILE A 356 -7.72 -23.99 8.80
CA ILE A 356 -9.02 -23.43 9.22
C ILE A 356 -10.19 -24.17 8.55
N LEU A 357 -10.08 -24.51 7.27
CA LEU A 357 -11.22 -24.93 6.45
C LEU A 357 -11.22 -26.40 6.02
N CYS A 358 -10.09 -27.10 6.08
CA CYS A 358 -9.96 -28.42 5.46
C CYS A 358 -9.71 -29.50 6.51
N GLU A 359 -10.20 -30.70 6.26
CA GLU A 359 -9.76 -31.89 6.99
C GLU A 359 -8.45 -32.42 6.42
N GLU A 360 -7.67 -33.11 7.26
CA GLU A 360 -6.29 -33.53 6.92
C GLU A 360 -6.24 -34.39 5.64
N ARG A 361 -7.26 -35.24 5.43
CA ARG A 361 -7.37 -36.12 4.24
C ARG A 361 -7.55 -35.34 2.93
N GLU A 362 -8.13 -34.15 2.98
CA GLU A 362 -8.44 -33.33 1.79
C GLU A 362 -7.27 -32.41 1.41
N MET A 363 -6.35 -32.16 2.35
CA MET A 363 -5.28 -31.19 2.17
C MET A 363 -4.27 -31.59 1.08
N GLU A 364 -4.06 -32.90 0.87
CA GLU A 364 -3.11 -33.40 -0.13
C GLU A 364 -3.48 -32.96 -1.56
N VAL A 365 -4.76 -33.07 -1.91
CA VAL A 365 -5.27 -32.67 -3.24
C VAL A 365 -5.03 -31.18 -3.50
N LEU A 366 -4.99 -30.37 -2.44
CA LEU A 366 -4.78 -28.92 -2.50
C LEU A 366 -3.30 -28.53 -2.70
N LEU A 367 -2.36 -29.49 -2.75
CA LEU A 367 -1.00 -29.24 -3.24
C LEU A 367 -0.94 -29.03 -4.75
N ILE A 368 -1.91 -29.55 -5.51
CA ILE A 368 -2.01 -29.37 -6.97
C ILE A 368 -2.19 -27.88 -7.34
N PRO A 369 -3.19 -27.14 -6.79
CA PRO A 369 -3.32 -25.72 -7.06
C PRO A 369 -2.12 -24.92 -6.56
N TYR A 370 -1.45 -25.34 -5.48
CA TYR A 370 -0.19 -24.70 -5.04
C TYR A 370 0.92 -24.82 -6.09
N LYS A 371 1.15 -26.03 -6.61
CA LYS A 371 2.12 -26.27 -7.70
C LYS A 371 1.81 -25.36 -8.88
N LYS A 372 0.57 -25.34 -9.35
CA LYS A 372 0.15 -24.53 -10.52
C LYS A 372 0.28 -23.02 -10.29
N LYS A 373 -0.21 -22.50 -9.15
CA LYS A 373 -0.31 -21.05 -8.92
C LYS A 373 0.96 -20.43 -8.38
N VAL A 374 1.68 -21.14 -7.51
CA VAL A 374 2.86 -20.60 -6.84
C VAL A 374 4.12 -21.03 -7.58
N THR A 375 4.35 -22.33 -7.74
CA THR A 375 5.63 -22.80 -8.31
C THR A 375 5.79 -22.47 -9.81
N VAL A 376 4.68 -22.30 -10.54
CA VAL A 376 4.66 -21.96 -11.96
C VAL A 376 4.26 -20.49 -12.18
N LYS A 377 2.98 -20.15 -11.93
CA LYS A 377 2.46 -18.83 -12.33
C LYS A 377 3.17 -17.67 -11.60
N LEU A 378 3.31 -17.75 -10.28
CA LEU A 378 3.96 -16.70 -9.49
C LEU A 378 5.45 -16.56 -9.86
N THR A 379 6.15 -17.68 -10.05
CA THR A 379 7.53 -17.70 -10.57
C THR A 379 7.64 -16.97 -11.89
N ASN A 380 6.77 -17.28 -12.87
CA ASN A 380 6.79 -16.61 -14.17
C ASN A 380 6.55 -15.09 -14.03
N THR A 381 5.63 -14.66 -13.18
CA THR A 381 5.41 -13.22 -12.91
C THR A 381 6.62 -12.54 -12.28
N ILE A 382 7.31 -13.20 -11.35
CA ILE A 382 8.55 -12.69 -10.76
C ILE A 382 9.60 -12.50 -11.85
N LEU A 383 9.81 -13.52 -12.69
CA LEU A 383 10.76 -13.47 -13.80
C LEU A 383 10.42 -12.38 -14.82
N GLU A 384 9.16 -12.29 -15.26
CA GLU A 384 8.69 -11.21 -16.13
C GLU A 384 8.91 -9.82 -15.52
N THR A 385 8.85 -9.69 -14.20
CA THR A 385 9.11 -8.42 -13.51
C THR A 385 10.60 -8.14 -13.43
N LEU A 386 11.43 -9.11 -13.08
CA LEU A 386 12.90 -8.95 -13.05
C LEU A 386 13.47 -8.63 -14.43
N THR A 387 13.01 -9.33 -15.47
CA THR A 387 13.44 -9.08 -16.85
C THR A 387 13.13 -7.67 -17.32
N ARG A 388 12.02 -7.07 -16.85
CA ARG A 388 11.68 -5.67 -17.16
C ARG A 388 12.44 -4.64 -16.32
N ASN A 389 12.98 -5.04 -15.18
CA ASN A 389 13.62 -4.15 -14.20
C ASN A 389 15.05 -4.62 -13.92
N LYS A 390 15.83 -4.86 -14.98
CA LYS A 390 17.27 -5.13 -14.89
C LYS A 390 18.05 -4.18 -15.79
N PRO A 391 19.32 -3.91 -15.51
CA PRO A 391 20.23 -3.31 -16.49
C PRO A 391 20.28 -4.13 -17.79
N GLU A 392 20.54 -3.49 -18.92
CA GLU A 392 20.53 -4.15 -20.24
C GLU A 392 21.65 -5.20 -20.33
N ASP A 393 22.83 -4.85 -19.82
CA ASP A 393 24.06 -5.62 -19.75
C ASP A 393 24.02 -6.73 -18.69
N LEU A 394 23.20 -6.60 -17.64
CA LEU A 394 23.11 -7.60 -16.59
C LEU A 394 22.35 -8.85 -17.05
N ILE A 395 22.99 -10.01 -17.01
CA ILE A 395 22.35 -11.31 -17.21
C ILE A 395 22.00 -11.91 -15.85
N PHE A 396 20.71 -12.00 -15.53
CA PHE A 396 20.25 -12.72 -14.34
C PHE A 396 20.23 -14.22 -14.61
N ILE A 397 21.22 -14.94 -14.08
CA ILE A 397 21.43 -16.37 -14.37
C ILE A 397 20.71 -17.24 -13.32
N TYR A 398 19.69 -18.00 -13.76
CA TYR A 398 18.90 -18.85 -12.87
C TYR A 398 18.50 -20.18 -13.52
N CYS A 399 18.15 -21.16 -12.67
CA CYS A 399 17.40 -22.35 -13.05
C CYS A 399 15.98 -22.23 -12.51
N ILE A 400 14.96 -22.62 -13.28
CA ILE A 400 13.57 -22.57 -12.81
C ILE A 400 13.36 -23.44 -11.56
N ASN A 401 14.17 -24.50 -11.41
CA ASN A 401 14.12 -25.37 -10.25
C ASN A 401 14.63 -24.66 -8.98
N HIS A 402 15.45 -23.60 -9.07
CA HIS A 402 15.78 -22.78 -7.91
C HIS A 402 14.51 -22.15 -7.30
N PHE A 403 13.64 -21.59 -8.16
CA PHE A 403 12.36 -21.02 -7.73
C PHE A 403 11.42 -22.09 -7.18
N ARG A 404 11.29 -23.23 -7.87
CA ARG A 404 10.43 -24.33 -7.42
C ARG A 404 10.91 -24.91 -6.09
N TYR A 405 12.23 -25.07 -5.93
CA TYR A 405 12.85 -25.50 -4.69
C TYR A 405 12.49 -24.54 -3.55
N LEU A 406 12.72 -23.23 -3.72
CA LEU A 406 12.37 -22.23 -2.70
C LEU A 406 10.87 -22.21 -2.39
N ALA A 407 10.00 -22.38 -3.39
CA ALA A 407 8.57 -22.43 -3.18
C ALA A 407 8.13 -23.65 -2.33
N TRP A 408 8.74 -24.82 -2.56
CA TRP A 408 8.49 -26.01 -1.74
C TRP A 408 9.15 -25.94 -0.37
N LEU A 409 10.35 -25.34 -0.27
CA LEU A 409 11.04 -25.09 0.99
C LEU A 409 10.19 -24.20 1.90
N ALA A 410 9.72 -23.07 1.37
CA ALA A 410 8.82 -22.16 2.08
C ALA A 410 7.55 -22.86 2.56
N LEU A 411 6.96 -23.75 1.75
CA LEU A 411 5.80 -24.54 2.15
C LEU A 411 6.13 -25.54 3.25
N SER A 412 7.25 -26.25 3.16
CA SER A 412 7.71 -27.20 4.18
C SER A 412 7.90 -26.50 5.53
N LEU A 413 8.54 -25.33 5.53
CA LEU A 413 8.77 -24.54 6.74
C LEU A 413 7.46 -24.02 7.36
N CYS A 414 6.53 -23.50 6.55
CA CYS A 414 5.22 -23.07 7.03
C CYS A 414 4.38 -24.25 7.57
N ALA A 415 4.40 -25.39 6.88
CA ALA A 415 3.65 -26.59 7.26
C ALA A 415 4.15 -27.17 8.58
N LYS A 416 5.47 -27.24 8.79
CA LYS A 416 6.09 -27.65 10.07
C LYS A 416 5.64 -26.78 11.24
N ARG A 417 5.42 -25.48 11.00
CA ARG A 417 4.99 -24.52 12.04
C ARG A 417 3.47 -24.38 12.16
N THR A 418 2.69 -25.06 11.31
CA THR A 418 1.22 -25.03 11.34
C THR A 418 0.72 -26.43 11.73
N PRO A 419 0.29 -26.66 12.99
CA PRO A 419 0.06 -28.01 13.51
C PRO A 419 -0.76 -28.95 12.60
N LYS A 420 -1.90 -28.49 12.08
CA LYS A 420 -2.81 -29.28 11.20
C LYS A 420 -2.21 -29.60 9.81
N CYS A 421 -1.11 -28.95 9.42
CA CYS A 421 -0.44 -29.17 8.13
C CYS A 421 0.81 -30.05 8.24
N SER A 422 1.18 -30.50 9.44
CA SER A 422 2.40 -31.30 9.66
C SER A 422 2.40 -32.62 8.88
N GLY A 423 1.24 -33.25 8.69
CA GLY A 423 1.08 -34.45 7.87
C GLY A 423 1.41 -34.27 6.38
N LEU A 424 1.44 -33.03 5.86
CA LEU A 424 1.81 -32.76 4.47
C LEU A 424 3.32 -32.73 4.25
N VAL A 425 4.12 -32.60 5.31
CA VAL A 425 5.58 -32.39 5.22
C VAL A 425 6.29 -33.51 4.43
N PRO A 426 5.97 -34.82 4.60
CA PRO A 426 6.57 -35.87 3.78
C PRO A 426 6.32 -35.70 2.27
N LEU A 427 5.08 -35.37 1.89
CA LEU A 427 4.69 -35.15 0.49
C LEU A 427 5.39 -33.92 -0.10
N ILE A 428 5.48 -32.84 0.68
CA ILE A 428 6.19 -31.62 0.31
C ILE A 428 7.69 -31.91 0.15
N ASN A 429 8.29 -32.68 1.06
CA ASN A 429 9.71 -33.03 1.01
C ASN A 429 10.06 -33.90 -0.21
N ASN A 430 9.14 -34.76 -0.67
CA ASN A 430 9.30 -35.48 -1.93
C ASN A 430 9.39 -34.48 -3.11
N GLN A 431 8.48 -33.50 -3.18
CA GLN A 431 8.56 -32.45 -4.19
C GLN A 431 9.83 -31.60 -4.07
N LEU A 432 10.26 -31.27 -2.85
CA LEU A 432 11.49 -30.52 -2.61
C LEU A 432 12.72 -31.30 -3.10
N ALA A 433 12.81 -32.59 -2.81
CA ALA A 433 13.88 -33.45 -3.28
C ALA A 433 13.94 -33.55 -4.81
N LYS A 434 12.78 -33.54 -5.48
CA LYS A 434 12.69 -33.49 -6.94
C LYS A 434 13.25 -32.21 -7.54
N ASN A 435 13.16 -31.08 -6.84
CA ASN A 435 13.57 -29.77 -7.35
C ASN A 435 14.94 -29.30 -6.80
N ASN A 436 15.63 -30.11 -5.98
CA ASN A 436 16.86 -29.72 -5.28
C ASN A 436 18.12 -29.81 -6.16
N CYS A 437 18.12 -29.05 -7.25
CA CYS A 437 19.26 -28.96 -8.15
C CYS A 437 20.47 -28.28 -7.54
N ILE A 438 20.22 -27.29 -6.68
CA ILE A 438 21.23 -26.43 -6.07
C ILE A 438 22.20 -27.24 -5.19
N PHE A 439 21.73 -28.28 -4.50
CA PHE A 439 22.56 -29.19 -3.68
C PHE A 439 22.80 -30.55 -4.36
N GLY A 440 22.77 -30.60 -5.71
CA GLY A 440 23.26 -31.74 -6.48
C GLY A 440 22.27 -32.89 -6.70
N LYS A 441 20.97 -32.73 -6.41
CA LYS A 441 19.95 -33.76 -6.72
C LYS A 441 19.28 -33.45 -8.06
N TRP A 442 19.64 -34.22 -9.09
CA TRP A 442 19.27 -33.95 -10.49
C TRP A 442 18.00 -34.63 -10.99
N ARG A 443 16.89 -34.47 -10.28
CA ARG A 443 15.58 -35.01 -10.69
C ARG A 443 14.74 -33.89 -11.37
N GLU A 444 13.93 -34.23 -12.38
CA GLU A 444 12.98 -33.30 -13.06
C GLU A 444 13.52 -31.89 -13.42
N HIS A 445 14.58 -31.82 -14.24
CA HIS A 445 15.32 -30.59 -14.53
C HIS A 445 14.82 -29.75 -15.71
N ALA A 446 14.56 -28.46 -15.47
CA ALA A 446 14.17 -27.50 -16.51
C ALA A 446 14.90 -26.14 -16.37
N SER A 447 15.23 -25.48 -17.48
CA SER A 447 15.57 -24.05 -17.54
C SER A 447 14.37 -23.19 -17.91
N ARG A 448 13.39 -23.76 -18.62
CA ARG A 448 12.14 -23.09 -19.00
C ARG A 448 10.96 -24.03 -18.79
N ILE A 449 9.86 -23.49 -18.26
CA ILE A 449 8.60 -24.22 -18.10
C ILE A 449 7.48 -23.56 -18.91
N SER A 450 6.53 -24.37 -19.35
CA SER A 450 5.32 -23.89 -20.02
C SER A 450 4.39 -23.20 -19.02
N LYS A 451 3.33 -22.56 -19.53
CA LYS A 451 2.23 -22.04 -18.67
C LYS A 451 1.52 -23.15 -17.89
N THR A 452 1.62 -24.41 -18.33
CA THR A 452 1.05 -25.60 -17.69
C THR A 452 2.01 -26.28 -16.71
N GLY A 453 3.29 -25.87 -16.68
CA GLY A 453 4.33 -26.41 -15.79
C GLY A 453 5.14 -27.55 -16.39
N GLU A 454 5.01 -27.81 -17.69
CA GLU A 454 5.81 -28.80 -18.42
C GLU A 454 7.21 -28.27 -18.72
N CYS A 455 8.20 -29.15 -18.76
CA CYS A 455 9.59 -28.80 -19.06
C CYS A 455 9.74 -28.48 -20.56
N LEU A 456 10.02 -27.21 -20.89
CA LEU A 456 10.26 -26.77 -22.27
C LEU A 456 11.74 -26.81 -22.67
N ARG A 457 12.67 -26.70 -21.72
CA ARG A 457 14.12 -26.73 -21.99
C ARG A 457 14.85 -27.31 -20.79
N LYS A 458 15.87 -28.16 -21.02
CA LYS A 458 16.71 -28.74 -19.95
C LYS A 458 17.56 -27.65 -19.26
N ALA A 459 17.85 -27.84 -17.99
CA ALA A 459 18.67 -26.91 -17.20
C ALA A 459 20.17 -27.01 -17.54
N THR A 460 20.90 -25.90 -17.39
CA THR A 460 22.37 -25.84 -17.55
C THR A 460 23.05 -26.23 -16.23
N LYS A 461 23.96 -27.21 -16.27
CA LYS A 461 24.60 -27.77 -15.07
C LYS A 461 25.37 -26.76 -14.24
N GLU A 462 26.08 -25.87 -14.92
CA GLU A 462 26.91 -24.83 -14.31
C GLU A 462 26.09 -23.86 -13.45
N VAL A 463 24.89 -23.47 -13.92
CA VAL A 463 24.00 -22.56 -13.20
C VAL A 463 23.57 -23.11 -11.84
N CYS A 464 23.38 -24.43 -11.73
CA CYS A 464 22.96 -25.08 -10.48
C CYS A 464 24.14 -25.38 -9.53
N ARG A 465 25.38 -25.16 -9.97
CA ARG A 465 26.61 -25.36 -9.19
C ARG A 465 27.19 -24.05 -8.63
N ARG A 466 26.53 -22.92 -8.89
CA ARG A 466 26.84 -21.60 -8.32
C ARG A 466 27.02 -21.66 -6.80
N ILE A 467 28.24 -21.42 -6.34
CA ILE A 467 28.63 -21.51 -4.92
C ILE A 467 28.02 -20.36 -4.13
N ASP A 468 28.06 -19.16 -4.70
CA ASP A 468 27.42 -17.95 -4.19
C ASP A 468 25.93 -18.19 -3.91
N LEU A 469 25.21 -18.77 -4.87
CA LEU A 469 23.77 -19.04 -4.70
C LEU A 469 23.49 -20.10 -3.62
N ARG A 470 24.36 -21.09 -3.46
CA ARG A 470 24.26 -22.08 -2.37
C ARG A 470 24.42 -21.43 -1.01
N VAL A 471 25.34 -20.48 -0.86
CA VAL A 471 25.54 -19.74 0.38
C VAL A 471 24.26 -18.97 0.71
N THR A 472 23.72 -18.20 -0.23
CA THR A 472 22.45 -17.49 -0.04
C THR A 472 21.29 -18.44 0.31
N PHE A 473 21.21 -19.63 -0.29
CA PHE A 473 20.11 -20.56 -0.04
C PHE A 473 20.18 -21.23 1.32
N ARG A 474 21.37 -21.36 1.92
CA ARG A 474 21.52 -21.85 3.30
C ARG A 474 20.86 -20.90 4.30
N ASP A 475 20.86 -19.61 4.03
CA ASP A 475 20.16 -18.62 4.87
C ASP A 475 18.63 -18.76 4.85
N PHE A 476 18.08 -19.55 3.91
CA PHE A 476 16.65 -19.79 3.76
C PHE A 476 16.18 -21.10 4.44
N GLU A 477 17.02 -21.74 5.23
CA GLU A 477 16.63 -22.93 6.02
C GLU A 477 15.64 -22.59 7.16
N THR A 478 15.48 -21.30 7.47
CA THR A 478 14.49 -20.81 8.42
C THR A 478 13.54 -19.79 7.76
N LEU A 479 12.36 -19.62 8.35
CA LEU A 479 11.45 -18.55 7.92
C LEU A 479 12.05 -17.18 8.25
N PRO A 480 11.71 -16.13 7.48
CA PRO A 480 12.16 -14.77 7.78
C PRO A 480 11.91 -14.38 9.25
N LEU A 481 12.81 -13.55 9.80
CA LEU A 481 12.69 -13.10 11.19
C LEU A 481 11.34 -12.39 11.41
N GLY A 482 10.67 -12.69 12.53
CA GLY A 482 9.35 -12.14 12.86
C GLY A 482 8.18 -12.76 12.08
N PHE A 483 8.41 -13.78 11.23
CA PHE A 483 7.36 -14.41 10.45
C PHE A 483 6.50 -15.37 11.30
N GLU A 484 5.21 -15.05 11.43
CA GLU A 484 4.25 -15.83 12.22
C GLU A 484 3.39 -16.75 11.34
N CYS A 485 3.47 -18.07 11.57
CA CYS A 485 2.54 -19.05 11.02
C CYS A 485 1.28 -19.15 11.87
N TYR A 486 0.18 -19.57 11.24
CA TYR A 486 -1.10 -19.75 11.93
C TYR A 486 -1.00 -20.77 13.07
N HIS A 487 -1.49 -20.39 14.24
CA HIS A 487 -1.52 -21.27 15.40
C HIS A 487 -2.79 -21.00 16.23
N HIS A 488 -3.74 -21.93 16.16
CA HIS A 488 -5.06 -21.78 16.80
C HIS A 488 -5.00 -21.45 18.30
N ARG A 489 -4.01 -21.98 19.04
CA ARG A 489 -3.87 -21.69 20.49
C ARG A 489 -3.36 -20.29 20.82
N LYS A 490 -2.81 -19.55 19.85
CA LYS A 490 -2.33 -18.17 20.01
C LYS A 490 -3.41 -17.12 19.73
N LEU A 491 -4.67 -17.56 19.54
CA LEU A 491 -5.82 -16.68 19.30
C LEU A 491 -6.54 -16.29 20.61
N LYS A 492 -5.99 -16.68 21.78
CA LYS A 492 -6.52 -16.35 23.10
C LYS A 492 -5.96 -15.02 23.60
#